data_AF-A0A8H3EZN1-F1
#
_entry.id   AF-A0A8H3EZN1-F1
#
_cell.length_a   1.000
_cell.length_b   1.000
_cell.length_c   1.000
_cell.angle_alpha   90.00
_cell.angle_beta   90.00
_cell.angle_gamma   90.00
#
_symmetry.space_group_name_H-M   'P 1'
#
loop_
_entity.id
_entity.type
_entity.pdbx_description
1 polymer ?
#
loop_
_entity_poly.entity_id
_entity_poly.type
_entity_poly.pdbx_seq_one_letter_code
_entity_poly.pdbx_strand_id
1 'polypeptide(L)'
;MADGKLRTSYVSPAMLELDQEAKEAGITVLNEVGLDPGIDHLYAVKTISEVHKAGGKITSFLSYCGGLPAPEASDNPLGGFPKSYQPLLSFAEIMHGPGYKFSWSSRGVLLALRNAAKYYLDGKVKEVSGPELMGTAKHYDSTYPGFSFVAYPNRDSTPYKERYQIPEASTIIRGTLRFQGFPQFVRVLVDIGFLSDEEKPFLKEKITWGEATQKVLGATSSKSLDLEWAIKSKTQFKDNDEKDIILAGMRWIGMFSDTPITPRGNPLDTLCATLEEKCQYGPGERDLVFLQHKFGIEHKDGRKETRASTLVEYGDPKGYSAMAKLVGVPCAIAVQMVLDGRISEKGILAPMDEELAAPLREELKSKWGIEMLEKTVA
;
A
#
# COMPACT_ATOMS: atom_id res chain seq x y z
N MET A 1 25.40 3.91 -27.52
CA MET A 1 24.07 3.44 -27.10
C MET A 1 23.99 3.64 -25.61
N ALA A 2 22.88 4.15 -25.09
CA ALA A 2 22.71 4.30 -23.65
C ALA A 2 22.34 2.93 -23.07
N ASP A 3 23.26 2.30 -22.33
CA ASP A 3 23.02 1.04 -21.64
C ASP A 3 22.55 1.33 -20.20
N GLY A 4 21.36 0.85 -19.84
CA GLY A 4 20.76 1.11 -18.52
C GLY A 4 19.61 0.17 -18.18
N LYS A 5 19.30 0.07 -16.87
CA LYS A 5 18.20 -0.77 -16.35
C LYS A 5 17.30 0.05 -15.45
N LEU A 6 16.00 0.08 -15.72
CA LEU A 6 15.02 0.80 -14.90
C LEU A 6 14.13 -0.14 -14.09
N ARG A 7 13.79 0.28 -12.86
CA ARG A 7 12.82 -0.44 -12.02
C ARG A 7 11.94 0.52 -11.24
N THR A 8 10.68 0.14 -11.05
CA THR A 8 9.72 0.81 -10.17
C THR A 8 9.74 0.25 -8.74
N SER A 9 10.82 -0.42 -8.36
CA SER A 9 11.00 -1.07 -7.07
C SER A 9 12.02 -0.32 -6.21
N TYR A 10 11.93 -0.51 -4.90
CA TYR A 10 12.95 -0.05 -3.94
C TYR A 10 14.35 -0.52 -4.31
N VAL A 11 15.34 0.32 -4.03
CA VAL A 11 16.74 -0.07 -4.01
C VAL A 11 16.97 -0.96 -2.78
N SER A 12 17.38 -2.22 -3.00
CA SER A 12 17.72 -3.13 -1.90
C SER A 12 19.21 -3.01 -1.53
N PRO A 13 19.62 -3.46 -0.33
CA PRO A 13 21.04 -3.52 0.04
C PRO A 13 21.88 -4.29 -0.98
N ALA A 14 21.39 -5.44 -1.45
CA ALA A 14 22.04 -6.25 -2.49
C ALA A 14 22.15 -5.52 -3.85
N MET A 15 21.28 -4.55 -4.12
CA MET A 15 21.42 -3.71 -5.31
C MET A 15 22.51 -2.65 -5.11
N LEU A 16 22.56 -2.00 -3.93
CA LEU A 16 23.60 -1.00 -3.61
C LEU A 16 25.01 -1.58 -3.65
N GLU A 17 25.18 -2.86 -3.30
CA GLU A 17 26.47 -3.56 -3.42
C GLU A 17 27.02 -3.56 -4.85
N LEU A 18 26.15 -3.44 -5.86
CA LEU A 18 26.50 -3.42 -7.29
C LEU A 18 26.74 -2.00 -7.83
N ASP A 19 26.73 -0.97 -6.99
CA ASP A 19 26.87 0.43 -7.43
C ASP A 19 28.21 0.71 -8.10
N GLN A 20 29.30 0.23 -7.49
CA GLN A 20 30.64 0.42 -8.06
C GLN A 20 30.79 -0.34 -9.39
N GLU A 21 30.27 -1.56 -9.48
CA GLU A 21 30.27 -2.34 -10.73
C GLU A 21 29.44 -1.66 -11.83
N ALA A 22 28.28 -1.10 -11.49
CA ALA A 22 27.47 -0.34 -12.43
C ALA A 22 28.17 0.94 -12.93
N LYS A 23 28.89 1.64 -12.04
CA LYS A 23 29.72 2.80 -12.40
C LYS A 23 30.87 2.41 -13.33
N GLU A 24 31.58 1.34 -13.03
CA GLU A 24 32.69 0.81 -13.84
C GLU A 24 32.23 0.32 -15.21
N ALA A 25 31.05 -0.30 -15.27
CA ALA A 25 30.42 -0.68 -16.53
C ALA A 25 29.86 0.52 -17.33
N GLY A 26 29.87 1.73 -16.76
CA GLY A 26 29.36 2.93 -17.41
C GLY A 26 27.85 2.94 -17.60
N ILE A 27 27.10 2.17 -16.80
CA ILE A 27 25.64 2.03 -16.91
C ILE A 27 24.89 2.84 -15.86
N THR A 28 23.67 3.23 -16.21
CA THR A 28 22.73 3.90 -15.31
C THR A 28 21.66 2.91 -14.89
N VAL A 29 21.49 2.69 -13.59
CA VAL A 29 20.42 1.85 -13.04
C VAL A 29 19.49 2.73 -12.20
N LEU A 30 18.44 3.24 -12.81
CA LEU A 30 17.49 4.14 -12.14
C LEU A 30 16.32 3.33 -11.54
N ASN A 31 16.19 3.42 -10.23
CA ASN A 31 15.18 2.74 -9.42
C ASN A 31 14.18 3.73 -8.85
N GLU A 32 13.16 3.22 -8.14
CA GLU A 32 12.22 4.06 -7.39
C GLU A 32 11.59 5.16 -8.25
N VAL A 33 11.18 4.81 -9.48
CA VAL A 33 10.54 5.70 -10.48
C VAL A 33 9.15 5.18 -10.89
N GLY A 34 8.33 4.79 -9.90
CA GLY A 34 6.91 4.46 -10.09
C GLY A 34 6.00 5.48 -9.40
N LEU A 35 5.04 4.97 -8.61
CA LEU A 35 4.16 5.77 -7.75
C LEU A 35 4.72 5.90 -6.33
N ASP A 36 4.87 4.76 -5.67
CA ASP A 36 5.40 4.59 -4.32
C ASP A 36 6.15 3.24 -4.28
N PRO A 37 7.48 3.23 -4.53
CA PRO A 37 8.37 4.39 -4.60
C PRO A 37 8.43 5.06 -5.99
N GLY A 38 8.40 6.40 -6.03
CA GLY A 38 8.51 7.22 -7.23
C GLY A 38 7.98 8.64 -7.06
N ILE A 39 6.75 8.89 -7.52
CA ILE A 39 6.08 10.21 -7.37
C ILE A 39 6.14 10.71 -5.92
N ASP A 40 6.04 9.80 -4.94
CA ASP A 40 6.19 10.15 -3.52
C ASP A 40 7.57 10.78 -3.22
N HIS A 41 8.67 10.29 -3.78
CA HIS A 41 9.98 10.92 -3.62
C HIS A 41 10.01 12.30 -4.28
N LEU A 42 9.47 12.43 -5.49
CA LEU A 42 9.54 13.68 -6.27
C LEU A 42 8.93 14.88 -5.54
N TYR A 43 7.84 14.66 -4.81
CA TYR A 43 7.14 15.72 -4.09
C TYR A 43 7.54 15.83 -2.61
N ALA A 44 8.05 14.75 -2.00
CA ALA A 44 8.70 14.82 -0.70
C ALA A 44 9.94 15.73 -0.78
N VAL A 45 10.85 15.42 -1.69
CA VAL A 45 12.10 16.16 -1.90
C VAL A 45 11.83 17.62 -2.28
N LYS A 46 10.81 17.88 -3.12
CA LYS A 46 10.38 19.24 -3.47
C LYS A 46 10.10 20.09 -2.24
N THR A 47 9.18 19.62 -1.40
CA THR A 47 8.71 20.41 -0.25
C THR A 47 9.83 20.58 0.77
N ILE A 48 10.60 19.50 1.02
CA ILE A 48 11.72 19.53 1.95
C ILE A 48 12.78 20.53 1.50
N SER A 49 13.16 20.49 0.22
CA SER A 49 14.14 21.43 -0.36
C SER A 49 13.67 22.87 -0.28
N GLU A 50 12.40 23.15 -0.58
CA GLU A 50 11.82 24.50 -0.47
C GLU A 50 11.86 25.03 0.98
N VAL A 51 11.49 24.19 1.94
CA VAL A 51 11.51 24.55 3.36
C VAL A 51 12.94 24.84 3.84
N HIS A 52 13.89 23.96 3.51
CA HIS A 52 15.29 24.14 3.90
C HIS A 52 15.93 25.37 3.23
N LYS A 53 15.66 25.61 1.94
CA LYS A 53 16.12 26.82 1.22
C LYS A 53 15.58 28.11 1.85
N ALA A 54 14.37 28.08 2.40
CA ALA A 54 13.79 29.20 3.15
C ALA A 54 14.33 29.33 4.59
N GLY A 55 15.23 28.42 5.02
CA GLY A 55 15.77 28.38 6.38
C GLY A 55 14.81 27.80 7.43
N GLY A 56 13.76 27.10 6.99
CA GLY A 56 12.86 26.35 7.85
C GLY A 56 13.35 24.93 8.15
N LYS A 57 12.57 24.21 8.95
CA LYS A 57 12.85 22.86 9.45
C LYS A 57 11.65 21.94 9.24
N ILE A 58 11.92 20.69 8.88
CA ILE A 58 10.91 19.63 8.81
C ILE A 58 10.83 18.95 10.17
N THR A 59 9.84 19.32 10.98
CA THR A 59 9.63 18.75 12.32
C THR A 59 8.93 17.38 12.27
N SER A 60 8.08 17.15 11.27
CA SER A 60 7.46 15.86 11.00
C SER A 60 7.26 15.62 9.51
N PHE A 61 7.40 14.36 9.10
CA PHE A 61 7.12 13.88 7.76
C PHE A 61 6.23 12.64 7.82
N LEU A 62 5.04 12.74 7.25
CA LEU A 62 4.11 11.63 7.07
C LEU A 62 3.85 11.44 5.58
N SER A 63 3.97 10.23 5.05
CA SER A 63 3.64 9.89 3.66
C SER A 63 2.77 8.65 3.64
N TYR A 64 1.56 8.78 3.10
CA TYR A 64 0.61 7.68 3.03
C TYR A 64 0.07 7.55 1.61
N CYS A 65 0.14 6.33 1.07
CA CYS A 65 -0.30 6.00 -0.28
C CYS A 65 -1.27 4.81 -0.28
N GLY A 66 -2.28 4.84 -1.14
CA GLY A 66 -3.21 3.73 -1.35
C GLY A 66 -3.67 3.64 -2.80
N GLY A 67 -3.46 2.48 -3.41
CA GLY A 67 -4.17 2.04 -4.61
C GLY A 67 -5.37 1.20 -4.21
N LEU A 68 -6.57 1.74 -4.42
CA LEU A 68 -7.85 1.23 -3.91
C LEU A 68 -8.87 1.21 -5.05
N PRO A 69 -10.00 0.49 -4.92
CA PRO A 69 -11.14 0.77 -5.77
C PRO A 69 -11.66 2.19 -5.51
N ALA A 70 -12.24 2.81 -6.52
CA ALA A 70 -13.04 4.02 -6.32
C ALA A 70 -14.17 3.73 -5.31
N PRO A 71 -14.64 4.71 -4.51
CA PRO A 71 -15.64 4.46 -3.46
C PRO A 71 -16.94 3.82 -3.98
N GLU A 72 -17.32 4.06 -5.23
CA GLU A 72 -18.48 3.43 -5.87
C GLU A 72 -18.25 1.98 -6.31
N ALA A 73 -16.99 1.54 -6.39
CA ALA A 73 -16.57 0.21 -6.84
C ALA A 73 -16.01 -0.67 -5.69
N SER A 74 -16.09 -0.19 -4.44
CA SER A 74 -15.50 -0.82 -3.26
C SER A 74 -16.43 -1.82 -2.54
N ASP A 75 -17.55 -2.21 -3.14
CA ASP A 75 -18.51 -3.14 -2.53
C ASP A 75 -18.02 -4.61 -2.63
N ASN A 76 -17.09 -5.01 -1.76
CA ASN A 76 -16.74 -6.42 -1.56
C ASN A 76 -16.25 -6.73 -0.13
N PRO A 77 -16.24 -8.02 0.29
CA PRO A 77 -15.96 -8.43 1.67
C PRO A 77 -14.49 -8.46 2.12
N LEU A 78 -13.53 -8.10 1.25
CA LEU A 78 -12.28 -7.53 1.77
C LEU A 78 -12.52 -6.14 2.41
N GLY A 79 -13.79 -5.74 2.50
CA GLY A 79 -14.32 -4.74 3.40
C GLY A 79 -15.72 -4.96 3.99
N GLY A 80 -16.75 -5.40 3.28
CA GLY A 80 -18.13 -5.39 3.83
C GLY A 80 -19.18 -5.85 2.82
N PHE A 81 -20.42 -6.10 3.27
CA PHE A 81 -21.36 -7.03 2.63
C PHE A 81 -22.10 -6.58 1.35
N PRO A 82 -22.51 -7.57 0.53
CA PRO A 82 -23.61 -7.43 -0.43
C PRO A 82 -24.94 -6.99 0.20
N LYS A 83 -25.74 -6.29 -0.62
CA LYS A 83 -27.04 -5.66 -0.28
C LYS A 83 -28.07 -6.55 0.44
N SER A 84 -27.94 -7.88 0.41
CA SER A 84 -28.91 -8.82 0.99
C SER A 84 -28.83 -8.95 2.53
N TYR A 85 -27.83 -8.37 3.19
CA TYR A 85 -27.62 -8.43 4.65
C TYR A 85 -27.75 -7.05 5.35
N GLN A 86 -28.47 -6.10 4.73
CA GLN A 86 -28.50 -4.67 5.09
C GLN A 86 -29.41 -4.18 6.25
N PRO A 87 -30.24 -4.94 6.99
CA PRO A 87 -31.31 -4.30 7.77
C PRO A 87 -30.86 -3.63 9.09
N LEU A 88 -29.57 -3.57 9.43
CA LEU A 88 -29.11 -3.10 10.75
C LEU A 88 -27.98 -2.06 10.75
N LEU A 89 -27.46 -1.64 9.59
CA LEU A 89 -26.41 -0.62 9.52
C LEU A 89 -26.98 0.76 9.20
N SER A 90 -26.35 1.82 9.70
CA SER A 90 -26.75 3.19 9.39
C SER A 90 -26.49 3.52 7.90
N PHE A 91 -27.25 4.47 7.34
CA PHE A 91 -27.12 4.89 5.93
C PHE A 91 -25.69 5.29 5.51
N ALA A 92 -24.85 5.73 6.45
CA ALA A 92 -23.45 6.09 6.22
C ALA A 92 -22.52 4.86 6.15
N GLU A 93 -22.84 3.78 6.87
CA GLU A 93 -22.11 2.50 6.85
C GLU A 93 -22.50 1.65 5.62
N ILE A 94 -23.69 1.89 5.08
CA ILE A 94 -24.26 1.19 3.91
C ILE A 94 -23.64 1.64 2.57
N MET A 95 -23.10 2.86 2.49
CA MET A 95 -22.69 3.45 1.21
C MET A 95 -21.26 3.11 0.77
N HIS A 96 -20.40 2.62 1.67
CA HIS A 96 -18.99 2.37 1.37
C HIS A 96 -18.51 1.08 2.02
N GLY A 97 -18.69 -0.05 1.31
CA GLY A 97 -17.97 -1.27 1.61
C GLY A 97 -16.45 -0.99 1.63
N PRO A 98 -15.68 -1.47 2.61
CA PRO A 98 -14.23 -1.20 2.71
C PRO A 98 -13.36 -1.89 1.65
N GLY A 99 -13.98 -2.31 0.54
CA GLY A 99 -13.48 -3.33 -0.35
C GLY A 99 -12.14 -2.99 -0.97
N TYR A 100 -11.45 -4.07 -1.31
CA TYR A 100 -10.18 -4.03 -2.00
C TYR A 100 -10.31 -4.81 -3.31
N LYS A 101 -9.78 -4.24 -4.39
CA LYS A 101 -9.68 -4.90 -5.69
C LYS A 101 -8.25 -4.82 -6.18
N PHE A 102 -7.77 -5.89 -6.78
CA PHE A 102 -6.37 -5.98 -7.18
C PHE A 102 -6.13 -5.15 -8.45
N SER A 103 -5.45 -4.02 -8.31
CA SER A 103 -4.91 -3.23 -9.42
C SER A 103 -3.42 -3.52 -9.69
N TRP A 104 -2.81 -4.40 -8.89
CA TRP A 104 -1.43 -4.89 -8.97
C TRP A 104 -1.34 -6.27 -8.31
N SER A 105 -0.12 -6.84 -8.22
CA SER A 105 0.10 -8.20 -7.71
C SER A 105 -0.59 -8.50 -6.37
N SER A 106 -1.61 -9.37 -6.40
CA SER A 106 -2.34 -9.91 -5.25
C SER A 106 -1.43 -10.48 -4.17
N ARG A 107 -0.47 -11.32 -4.58
CA ARG A 107 0.54 -11.90 -3.70
C ARG A 107 1.39 -10.81 -3.05
N GLY A 108 1.79 -9.80 -3.83
CA GLY A 108 2.51 -8.63 -3.32
C GLY A 108 1.71 -7.86 -2.27
N VAL A 109 0.40 -7.68 -2.49
CA VAL A 109 -0.51 -7.07 -1.51
C VAL A 109 -0.51 -7.88 -0.22
N LEU A 110 -0.78 -9.19 -0.27
CA LEU A 110 -0.92 -10.02 0.93
C LEU A 110 0.40 -10.15 1.71
N LEU A 111 1.53 -10.27 1.02
CA LEU A 111 2.85 -10.30 1.67
C LEU A 111 3.16 -8.97 2.36
N ALA A 112 2.78 -7.84 1.78
CA ALA A 112 3.01 -6.54 2.38
C ALA A 112 2.31 -6.39 3.74
N LEU A 113 1.21 -7.12 3.97
CA LEU A 113 0.46 -7.13 5.23
C LEU A 113 1.15 -7.89 6.36
N ARG A 114 2.23 -8.62 6.07
CA ARG A 114 3.07 -9.35 7.05
C ARG A 114 4.40 -8.67 7.33
N ASN A 115 4.70 -7.55 6.66
CA ASN A 115 5.98 -6.87 6.86
C ASN A 115 6.05 -6.28 8.26
N ALA A 116 7.22 -6.40 8.90
CA ALA A 116 7.51 -5.55 10.05
C ALA A 116 7.58 -4.09 9.59
N ALA A 117 7.26 -3.18 10.50
CA ALA A 117 7.39 -1.75 10.28
C ALA A 117 8.31 -1.10 11.31
N LYS A 118 9.07 -0.10 10.89
CA LYS A 118 9.98 0.66 11.74
C LYS A 118 9.94 2.13 11.35
N TYR A 119 9.81 3.04 12.32
CA TYR A 119 9.60 4.46 12.02
C TYR A 119 10.01 5.36 13.19
N TYR A 120 10.13 6.67 12.95
CA TYR A 120 10.35 7.66 14.01
C TYR A 120 9.01 8.24 14.48
N LEU A 121 8.82 8.29 15.79
CA LEU A 121 7.70 8.97 16.45
C LEU A 121 8.21 9.66 17.71
N ASP A 122 7.97 10.97 17.82
CA ASP A 122 8.41 11.81 18.95
C ASP A 122 9.91 11.68 19.27
N GLY A 123 10.73 11.61 18.22
CA GLY A 123 12.19 11.49 18.28
C GLY A 123 12.70 10.08 18.61
N LYS A 124 11.81 9.10 18.78
CA LYS A 124 12.17 7.72 19.12
C LYS A 124 11.84 6.76 17.99
N VAL A 125 12.70 5.77 17.81
CA VAL A 125 12.44 4.66 16.91
C VAL A 125 11.34 3.77 17.52
N LYS A 126 10.33 3.46 16.72
CA LYS A 126 9.27 2.50 17.00
C LYS A 126 9.37 1.33 16.04
N GLU A 127 9.17 0.12 16.55
CA GLU A 127 9.17 -1.11 15.79
C GLU A 127 7.85 -1.84 16.02
N VAL A 128 7.29 -2.39 14.94
CA VAL A 128 6.03 -3.12 14.93
C VAL A 128 6.30 -4.43 14.22
N SER A 129 6.03 -5.55 14.89
CA SER A 129 6.18 -6.86 14.27
C SER A 129 5.13 -7.08 13.18
N GLY A 130 5.42 -7.94 12.19
CA GLY A 130 4.49 -8.28 11.12
C GLY A 130 3.10 -8.71 11.61
N PRO A 131 2.99 -9.63 12.58
CA PRO A 131 1.68 -10.04 13.14
C PRO A 131 0.89 -8.90 13.80
N GLU A 132 1.58 -7.93 14.41
CA GLU A 132 0.93 -6.80 15.11
C GLU A 132 0.57 -5.64 14.18
N LEU A 133 1.05 -5.66 12.93
CA LEU A 133 0.96 -4.52 12.00
C LEU A 133 -0.48 -4.01 11.83
N MET A 134 -1.42 -4.91 11.55
CA MET A 134 -2.83 -4.52 11.33
C MET A 134 -3.49 -3.95 12.60
N GLY A 135 -3.00 -4.33 13.80
CA GLY A 135 -3.46 -3.76 15.07
C GLY A 135 -3.05 -2.31 15.28
N THR A 136 -2.08 -1.80 14.50
CA THR A 136 -1.64 -0.41 14.55
C THR A 136 -2.45 0.53 13.65
N ALA A 137 -3.30 -0.02 12.78
CA ALA A 137 -4.07 0.76 11.83
C ALA A 137 -5.02 1.73 12.53
N LYS A 138 -4.97 3.00 12.16
CA LYS A 138 -5.80 4.07 12.74
C LYS A 138 -6.49 4.87 11.65
N HIS A 139 -7.59 5.52 12.01
CA HIS A 139 -8.23 6.49 11.12
C HIS A 139 -7.21 7.53 10.65
N TYR A 140 -7.22 7.81 9.34
CA TYR A 140 -6.38 8.81 8.72
C TYR A 140 -7.25 9.98 8.26
N ASP A 141 -7.11 11.10 8.95
CA ASP A 141 -7.70 12.36 8.49
C ASP A 141 -6.94 12.81 7.24
N SER A 142 -7.53 12.63 6.07
CA SER A 142 -6.93 13.03 4.79
C SER A 142 -7.16 14.50 4.46
N THR A 143 -7.96 15.23 5.25
CA THR A 143 -8.60 16.53 4.93
C THR A 143 -9.63 16.49 3.79
N TYR A 144 -9.96 15.29 3.28
CA TYR A 144 -11.02 15.06 2.31
C TYR A 144 -12.16 14.28 2.98
N PRO A 145 -13.28 14.95 3.35
CA PRO A 145 -14.34 14.32 4.15
C PRO A 145 -15.07 13.18 3.44
N GLY A 146 -14.92 13.06 2.12
CA GLY A 146 -15.52 11.99 1.31
C GLY A 146 -14.83 10.64 1.41
N PHE A 147 -13.70 10.52 2.11
CA PHE A 147 -12.97 9.25 2.24
C PHE A 147 -12.85 8.80 3.70
N SER A 148 -13.23 7.54 3.98
CA SER A 148 -12.99 6.89 5.27
C SER A 148 -11.73 6.01 5.20
N PHE A 149 -10.57 6.66 5.31
CA PHE A 149 -9.29 5.96 5.31
C PHE A 149 -8.85 5.52 6.69
N VAL A 150 -8.16 4.37 6.69
CA VAL A 150 -7.28 3.92 7.76
C VAL A 150 -5.86 3.81 7.22
N ALA A 151 -4.89 4.07 8.09
CA ALA A 151 -3.48 4.06 7.76
C ALA A 151 -2.70 3.18 8.73
N TYR A 152 -1.72 2.46 8.21
CA TYR A 152 -0.74 1.71 8.99
C TYR A 152 0.67 1.95 8.40
N PRO A 153 1.73 1.89 9.23
CA PRO A 153 3.10 2.10 8.77
C PRO A 153 3.53 0.98 7.80
N ASN A 154 4.44 1.28 6.89
CA ASN A 154 4.87 0.34 5.85
C ASN A 154 6.41 0.23 5.83
N ARG A 155 6.94 -0.99 6.00
CA ARG A 155 8.38 -1.29 6.00
C ARG A 155 9.16 -0.37 6.95
N ASP A 156 10.41 -0.07 6.61
CA ASP A 156 11.29 0.80 7.40
C ASP A 156 11.30 2.23 6.86
N SER A 157 10.79 3.15 7.66
CA SER A 157 10.81 4.60 7.41
C SER A 157 12.05 5.27 7.98
N THR A 158 12.84 4.60 8.83
CA THR A 158 13.99 5.24 9.50
C THR A 158 15.08 5.73 8.54
N PRO A 159 15.43 5.03 7.45
CA PRO A 159 16.44 5.51 6.50
C PRO A 159 16.07 6.83 5.80
N TYR A 160 14.78 7.22 5.80
CA TYR A 160 14.34 8.46 5.18
C TYR A 160 14.76 9.71 5.97
N LYS A 161 15.24 9.54 7.21
CA LYS A 161 15.89 10.60 7.95
C LYS A 161 17.13 11.10 7.22
N GLU A 162 17.96 10.17 6.76
CA GLU A 162 19.17 10.44 5.98
C GLU A 162 18.85 10.64 4.51
N ARG A 163 18.01 9.78 3.90
CA ARG A 163 17.74 9.83 2.45
C ARG A 163 17.05 11.13 2.02
N TYR A 164 16.23 11.74 2.88
CA TYR A 164 15.62 13.05 2.61
C TYR A 164 16.33 14.21 3.33
N GLN A 165 17.44 13.94 4.03
CA GLN A 165 18.23 14.97 4.72
C GLN A 165 17.41 15.79 5.74
N ILE A 166 16.57 15.11 6.53
CA ILE A 166 15.71 15.72 7.57
C ILE A 166 16.11 15.25 8.98
N PRO A 167 17.38 15.43 9.41
CA PRO A 167 17.84 15.00 10.73
C PRO A 167 17.06 15.65 11.89
N GLU A 168 16.46 16.82 11.65
CA GLU A 168 15.66 17.58 12.59
C GLU A 168 14.24 17.03 12.80
N ALA A 169 13.78 16.13 11.93
CA ALA A 169 12.46 15.52 12.07
C ALA A 169 12.40 14.58 13.29
N SER A 170 11.39 14.81 14.14
CA SER A 170 11.08 13.95 15.28
C SER A 170 10.14 12.80 14.88
N THR A 171 9.34 12.99 13.84
CA THR A 171 8.39 12.00 13.34
C THR A 171 8.60 11.77 11.84
N ILE A 172 8.82 10.52 11.45
CA ILE A 172 9.03 10.11 10.06
C ILE A 172 8.30 8.79 9.86
N ILE A 173 7.16 8.83 9.16
CA ILE A 173 6.33 7.65 8.91
C ILE A 173 5.93 7.61 7.44
N ARG A 174 6.33 6.54 6.76
CA ARG A 174 5.75 6.12 5.48
C ARG A 174 4.78 4.98 5.75
N GLY A 175 3.64 4.99 5.09
CA GLY A 175 2.57 4.05 5.36
C GLY A 175 1.61 3.83 4.20
N THR A 176 0.67 2.95 4.42
CA THR A 176 -0.29 2.53 3.42
C THR A 176 -1.71 2.87 3.85
N LEU A 177 -2.51 3.38 2.90
CA LEU A 177 -3.94 3.66 3.08
C LEU A 177 -4.79 2.46 2.65
N ARG A 178 -5.84 2.20 3.43
CA ARG A 178 -6.94 1.28 3.12
C ARG A 178 -8.25 1.91 3.55
N PHE A 179 -9.37 1.35 3.11
CA PHE A 179 -10.67 1.70 3.68
C PHE A 179 -10.87 1.01 5.05
N GLN A 180 -11.67 1.66 5.90
CA GLN A 180 -11.95 1.22 7.27
C GLN A 180 -12.53 -0.20 7.33
N GLY A 181 -11.95 -1.15 8.05
CA GLY A 181 -12.46 -2.54 8.14
C GLY A 181 -11.53 -3.56 7.47
N PHE A 182 -10.74 -3.11 6.49
CA PHE A 182 -9.71 -3.93 5.86
C PHE A 182 -8.68 -4.46 6.87
N PRO A 183 -8.08 -3.65 7.78
CA PRO A 183 -7.10 -4.15 8.74
C PRO A 183 -7.66 -5.23 9.68
N GLN A 184 -8.91 -5.09 10.10
CA GLN A 184 -9.59 -6.04 10.98
C GLN A 184 -9.75 -7.40 10.29
N PHE A 185 -10.19 -7.40 9.03
CA PHE A 185 -10.33 -8.62 8.24
C PHE A 185 -8.98 -9.33 8.05
N VAL A 186 -7.95 -8.56 7.71
CA VAL A 186 -6.59 -9.08 7.49
C VAL A 186 -5.98 -9.59 8.79
N ARG A 187 -6.16 -8.90 9.93
CA ARG A 187 -5.71 -9.37 11.24
C ARG A 187 -6.23 -10.78 11.50
N VAL A 188 -7.52 -11.02 11.25
CA VAL A 188 -8.08 -12.36 11.45
C VAL A 188 -7.41 -13.37 10.52
N LEU A 189 -7.22 -13.05 9.23
CA LEU A 189 -6.51 -13.93 8.28
C LEU A 189 -5.07 -14.27 8.74
N VAL A 190 -4.37 -13.32 9.36
CA VAL A 190 -3.06 -13.54 9.98
C VAL A 190 -3.17 -14.52 11.14
N ASP A 191 -4.06 -14.24 12.09
CA ASP A 191 -4.24 -15.03 13.32
C ASP A 191 -4.63 -16.48 13.03
N ILE A 192 -5.43 -16.70 11.99
CA ILE A 192 -5.86 -18.04 11.57
C ILE A 192 -4.88 -18.75 10.64
N GLY A 193 -3.72 -18.14 10.34
CA GLY A 193 -2.63 -18.75 9.57
C GLY A 193 -2.79 -18.72 8.05
N PHE A 194 -3.78 -18.01 7.52
CA PHE A 194 -4.08 -17.97 6.08
C PHE A 194 -3.13 -17.10 5.27
N LEU A 195 -2.33 -16.26 5.92
CA LEU A 195 -1.24 -15.54 5.25
C LEU A 195 0.12 -16.26 5.36
N SER A 196 0.17 -17.51 5.82
CA SER A 196 1.40 -18.30 5.81
C SER A 196 1.75 -18.77 4.40
N ASP A 197 3.02 -18.64 4.03
CA ASP A 197 3.63 -19.17 2.81
C ASP A 197 4.35 -20.52 3.03
N GLU A 198 4.24 -21.08 4.24
CA GLU A 198 4.75 -22.41 4.55
C GLU A 198 4.00 -23.48 3.74
N GLU A 199 4.74 -24.33 3.02
CA GLU A 199 4.14 -25.40 2.23
C GLU A 199 3.37 -26.40 3.11
N LYS A 200 2.18 -26.77 2.65
CA LYS A 200 1.32 -27.80 3.22
C LYS A 200 0.97 -28.81 2.12
N PRO A 201 1.34 -30.10 2.27
CA PRO A 201 1.09 -31.11 1.23
C PRO A 201 -0.37 -31.18 0.76
N PHE A 202 -1.33 -31.03 1.69
CA PHE A 202 -2.76 -31.07 1.37
C PHE A 202 -3.27 -29.88 0.51
N LEU A 203 -2.49 -28.79 0.38
CA LEU A 203 -2.81 -27.65 -0.49
C LEU A 203 -2.21 -27.79 -1.91
N LYS A 204 -1.58 -28.94 -2.20
CA LYS A 204 -1.18 -29.34 -3.56
C LYS A 204 -2.26 -30.16 -4.27
N GLU A 205 -3.29 -30.58 -3.53
CA GLU A 205 -4.40 -31.39 -4.03
C GLU A 205 -5.68 -30.56 -4.20
N LYS A 206 -6.56 -31.01 -5.09
CA LYS A 206 -7.85 -30.35 -5.35
C LYS A 206 -8.89 -30.79 -4.31
N ILE A 207 -8.79 -30.23 -3.11
CA ILE A 207 -9.77 -30.39 -2.02
C ILE A 207 -10.78 -29.23 -2.01
N THR A 208 -11.86 -29.38 -1.25
CA THR A 208 -12.82 -28.29 -1.05
C THR A 208 -12.24 -27.19 -0.15
N TRP A 209 -12.78 -25.97 -0.27
CA TRP A 209 -12.42 -24.87 0.62
C TRP A 209 -12.72 -25.19 2.09
N GLY A 210 -13.85 -25.84 2.40
CA GLY A 210 -14.18 -26.28 3.75
C GLY A 210 -13.13 -27.23 4.34
N GLU A 211 -12.62 -28.19 3.56
CA GLU A 211 -11.53 -29.09 3.98
C GLU A 211 -10.19 -28.34 4.12
N ALA A 212 -9.86 -27.44 3.19
CA ALA A 212 -8.64 -26.65 3.26
C ALA A 212 -8.62 -25.79 4.53
N THR A 213 -9.72 -25.08 4.81
CA THR A 213 -9.90 -24.26 6.01
C THR A 213 -9.87 -25.11 7.28
N GLN A 214 -10.53 -26.27 7.28
CA GLN A 214 -10.49 -27.22 8.40
C GLN A 214 -9.05 -27.63 8.73
N LYS A 215 -8.26 -28.00 7.72
CA LYS A 215 -6.86 -28.42 7.90
C LYS A 215 -5.93 -27.28 8.31
N VAL A 216 -6.09 -26.08 7.77
CA VAL A 216 -5.30 -24.89 8.17
C VAL A 216 -5.59 -24.49 9.61
N LEU A 217 -6.86 -24.52 10.03
CA LEU A 217 -7.25 -24.19 11.39
C LEU A 217 -6.94 -25.29 12.42
N GLY A 218 -6.87 -26.55 11.98
CA GLY A 218 -6.93 -27.71 12.87
C GLY A 218 -8.31 -27.88 13.49
N ALA A 219 -9.37 -27.56 12.75
CA ALA A 219 -10.76 -27.70 13.21
C ALA A 219 -11.19 -29.18 13.24
N THR A 220 -12.19 -29.49 14.05
CA THR A 220 -12.73 -30.85 14.25
C THR A 220 -13.45 -31.41 13.03
N SER A 221 -14.09 -30.55 12.23
CA SER A 221 -14.70 -30.92 10.95
C SER A 221 -14.76 -29.73 9.98
N SER A 222 -15.15 -29.99 8.73
CA SER A 222 -15.36 -28.96 7.70
C SER A 222 -16.74 -28.30 7.78
N LYS A 223 -17.57 -28.63 8.77
CA LYS A 223 -18.87 -27.99 8.99
C LYS A 223 -18.69 -26.53 9.40
N SER A 224 -19.51 -25.62 8.86
CA SER A 224 -19.42 -24.17 9.12
C SER A 224 -19.31 -23.81 10.61
N LEU A 225 -20.12 -24.44 11.48
CA LEU A 225 -20.10 -24.17 12.92
C LEU A 225 -18.75 -24.51 13.58
N ASP A 226 -18.12 -25.61 13.17
CA ASP A 226 -16.82 -26.04 13.71
C ASP A 226 -15.69 -25.12 13.21
N LEU A 227 -15.75 -24.71 11.94
CA LEU A 227 -14.82 -23.73 11.37
C LEU A 227 -14.92 -22.38 12.07
N GLU A 228 -16.14 -21.87 12.28
CA GLU A 228 -16.39 -20.63 13.00
C GLU A 228 -15.90 -20.70 14.45
N TRP A 229 -16.12 -21.82 15.14
CA TRP A 229 -15.62 -22.02 16.48
C TRP A 229 -14.08 -22.02 16.52
N ALA A 230 -13.44 -22.71 15.58
CA ALA A 230 -11.98 -22.72 15.47
C ALA A 230 -11.42 -21.30 15.20
N ILE A 231 -12.03 -20.52 14.31
CA ILE A 231 -11.66 -19.12 14.06
C ILE A 231 -11.77 -18.29 15.35
N LYS A 232 -12.93 -18.35 16.03
CA LYS A 232 -13.16 -17.61 17.29
C LYS A 232 -12.17 -17.96 18.40
N SER A 233 -11.64 -19.17 18.40
CA SER A 233 -10.64 -19.60 19.39
C SER A 233 -9.22 -19.05 19.13
N LYS A 234 -8.94 -18.56 17.91
CA LYS A 234 -7.60 -18.14 17.47
C LYS A 234 -7.42 -16.63 17.33
N THR A 235 -8.49 -15.86 17.31
CA THR A 235 -8.45 -14.41 17.15
C THR A 235 -9.33 -13.72 18.19
N GLN A 236 -9.19 -12.40 18.29
CA GLN A 236 -10.07 -11.55 19.08
C GLN A 236 -10.84 -10.62 18.14
N PHE A 237 -12.11 -10.41 18.46
CA PHE A 237 -12.97 -9.43 17.79
C PHE A 237 -13.25 -8.28 18.75
N LYS A 238 -13.38 -7.07 18.22
CA LYS A 238 -13.74 -5.88 18.98
C LYS A 238 -15.12 -6.03 19.62
N ASP A 239 -16.09 -6.47 18.83
CA ASP A 239 -17.50 -6.62 19.19
C ASP A 239 -18.16 -7.71 18.32
N ASN A 240 -19.44 -8.00 18.59
CA ASN A 240 -20.18 -9.02 17.84
C ASN A 240 -20.41 -8.62 16.38
N ASP A 241 -20.54 -7.31 16.10
CA ASP A 241 -20.80 -6.80 14.76
C ASP A 241 -19.56 -7.00 13.88
N GLU A 242 -18.35 -6.64 14.36
CA GLU A 242 -17.08 -6.92 13.68
C GLU A 242 -16.93 -8.42 13.39
N LYS A 243 -17.24 -9.27 14.37
CA LYS A 243 -17.17 -10.72 14.24
C LYS A 243 -18.11 -11.23 13.14
N ASP A 244 -19.37 -10.80 13.15
CA ASP A 244 -20.35 -11.26 12.17
C ASP A 244 -20.00 -10.77 10.76
N ILE A 245 -19.47 -9.55 10.64
CA ILE A 245 -18.96 -8.98 9.39
C ILE A 245 -17.81 -9.80 8.81
N ILE A 246 -16.78 -10.08 9.61
CA ILE A 246 -15.61 -10.83 9.14
C ILE A 246 -16.01 -12.25 8.75
N LEU A 247 -16.81 -12.94 9.58
CA LEU A 247 -17.19 -14.32 9.31
C LEU A 247 -18.01 -14.46 8.03
N ALA A 248 -18.98 -13.59 7.77
CA ALA A 248 -19.70 -13.69 6.51
C ALA A 248 -18.88 -13.18 5.30
N GLY A 249 -17.86 -12.33 5.49
CA GLY A 249 -16.88 -12.06 4.45
C GLY A 249 -16.04 -13.28 4.06
N MET A 250 -15.61 -14.08 5.05
CA MET A 250 -14.94 -15.37 4.79
C MET A 250 -15.85 -16.36 4.06
N ARG A 251 -17.15 -16.39 4.39
CA ARG A 251 -18.14 -17.18 3.65
C ARG A 251 -18.27 -16.73 2.19
N TRP A 252 -18.26 -15.43 1.92
CA TRP A 252 -18.32 -14.90 0.55
C TRP A 252 -17.06 -15.24 -0.26
N ILE A 253 -15.88 -15.21 0.36
CA ILE A 253 -14.64 -15.71 -0.26
C ILE A 253 -14.80 -17.19 -0.63
N GLY A 254 -15.65 -17.92 0.08
CA GLY A 254 -15.94 -19.33 -0.16
C GLY A 254 -15.19 -20.26 0.79
N MET A 255 -14.53 -19.73 1.83
CA MET A 255 -13.67 -20.50 2.74
C MET A 255 -14.41 -21.63 3.46
N PHE A 256 -15.74 -21.56 3.58
CA PHE A 256 -16.57 -22.58 4.25
C PHE A 256 -17.39 -23.43 3.24
N SER A 257 -17.07 -23.34 1.95
CA SER A 257 -17.86 -23.97 0.88
C SER A 257 -17.24 -25.27 0.37
N ASP A 258 -18.05 -26.04 -0.36
CA ASP A 258 -17.61 -27.24 -1.09
C ASP A 258 -16.93 -26.89 -2.44
N THR A 259 -16.71 -25.61 -2.73
CA THR A 259 -16.00 -25.19 -3.94
C THR A 259 -14.55 -25.68 -3.87
N PRO A 260 -14.02 -26.33 -4.93
CA PRO A 260 -12.63 -26.75 -4.94
C PRO A 260 -11.67 -25.56 -4.85
N ILE A 261 -10.57 -25.70 -4.10
CA ILE A 261 -9.49 -24.72 -4.11
C ILE A 261 -8.74 -24.73 -5.45
N THR A 262 -8.05 -23.64 -5.75
CA THR A 262 -6.93 -23.66 -6.71
C THR A 262 -5.66 -24.05 -5.96
N PRO A 263 -5.10 -25.27 -6.17
CA PRO A 263 -3.99 -25.73 -5.36
C PRO A 263 -2.72 -24.93 -5.66
N ARG A 264 -2.16 -24.28 -4.64
CA ARG A 264 -0.92 -23.49 -4.73
C ARG A 264 0.11 -23.87 -3.66
N GLY A 265 -0.11 -24.96 -2.94
CA GLY A 265 0.86 -25.56 -2.03
C GLY A 265 0.98 -24.89 -0.66
N ASN A 266 0.62 -23.62 -0.48
CA ASN A 266 0.59 -22.94 0.82
C ASN A 266 -0.70 -22.13 1.02
N PRO A 267 -1.08 -21.79 2.27
CA PRO A 267 -2.32 -21.06 2.56
C PRO A 267 -2.44 -19.71 1.85
N LEU A 268 -1.36 -18.91 1.85
CA LEU A 268 -1.33 -17.57 1.26
C LEU A 268 -1.63 -17.62 -0.24
N ASP A 269 -0.90 -18.44 -0.98
CA ASP A 269 -1.02 -18.50 -2.44
C ASP A 269 -2.36 -19.16 -2.86
N THR A 270 -2.87 -20.10 -2.05
CA THR A 270 -4.19 -20.72 -2.28
C THR A 270 -5.31 -19.69 -2.10
N LEU A 271 -5.23 -18.86 -1.05
CA LEU A 271 -6.15 -17.75 -0.83
C LEU A 271 -6.01 -16.68 -1.91
N CYS A 272 -4.78 -16.31 -2.29
CA CYS A 272 -4.50 -15.36 -3.38
C CYS A 272 -5.27 -15.75 -4.65
N ALA A 273 -5.20 -17.02 -5.08
CA ALA A 273 -5.87 -17.46 -6.29
C ALA A 273 -7.40 -17.25 -6.26
N THR A 274 -8.04 -17.45 -5.11
CA THR A 274 -9.49 -17.19 -4.97
C THR A 274 -9.82 -15.71 -4.88
N LEU A 275 -8.97 -14.93 -4.21
CA LEU A 275 -9.13 -13.48 -4.17
C LEU A 275 -8.90 -12.84 -5.56
N GLU A 276 -7.96 -13.37 -6.34
CA GLU A 276 -7.73 -12.97 -7.74
C GLU A 276 -8.93 -13.22 -8.64
N GLU A 277 -9.75 -14.23 -8.35
CA GLU A 277 -10.99 -14.46 -9.09
C GLU A 277 -12.10 -13.49 -8.64
N LYS A 278 -12.22 -13.28 -7.33
CA LYS A 278 -13.37 -12.59 -6.72
C LYS A 278 -13.23 -11.08 -6.60
N CYS A 279 -12.00 -10.57 -6.50
CA CYS A 279 -11.71 -9.15 -6.19
C CYS A 279 -11.07 -8.44 -7.39
N GLN A 280 -11.58 -8.70 -8.59
CA GLN A 280 -11.19 -7.99 -9.82
C GLN A 280 -12.09 -6.80 -10.08
N TYR A 281 -11.58 -5.86 -10.88
CA TYR A 281 -12.39 -4.80 -11.46
C TYR A 281 -13.27 -5.36 -12.58
N GLY A 282 -14.57 -5.10 -12.49
CA GLY A 282 -15.54 -5.39 -13.53
C GLY A 282 -15.62 -4.27 -14.59
N PRO A 283 -16.37 -4.49 -15.67
CA PRO A 283 -16.56 -3.48 -16.72
C PRO A 283 -17.15 -2.18 -16.16
N GLY A 284 -16.52 -1.05 -16.47
CA GLY A 284 -16.98 0.28 -16.05
C GLY A 284 -16.52 0.72 -14.66
N GLU A 285 -15.93 -0.18 -13.87
CA GLU A 285 -15.40 0.16 -12.55
C GLU A 285 -14.06 0.89 -12.65
N ARG A 286 -13.75 1.67 -11.61
CA ARG A 286 -12.55 2.51 -11.54
C ARG A 286 -11.73 2.16 -10.32
N ASP A 287 -10.41 2.21 -10.47
CA ASP A 287 -9.51 2.32 -9.33
C ASP A 287 -9.30 3.79 -8.93
N LEU A 288 -8.65 3.96 -7.79
CA LEU A 288 -8.30 5.21 -7.14
C LEU A 288 -6.88 5.10 -6.62
N VAL A 289 -6.05 6.08 -6.92
CA VAL A 289 -4.81 6.34 -6.20
C VAL A 289 -4.99 7.57 -5.32
N PHE A 290 -4.68 7.41 -4.04
CA PHE A 290 -4.58 8.50 -3.09
C PHE A 290 -3.18 8.50 -2.48
N LEU A 291 -2.42 9.56 -2.72
CA LEU A 291 -1.08 9.77 -2.15
C LEU A 291 -1.07 11.13 -1.45
N GLN A 292 -0.71 11.15 -0.17
CA GLN A 292 -0.59 12.39 0.58
C GLN A 292 0.67 12.41 1.44
N HIS A 293 1.42 13.50 1.30
CA HIS A 293 2.41 13.90 2.28
C HIS A 293 1.81 14.92 3.25
N LYS A 294 2.19 14.84 4.52
CA LYS A 294 2.00 15.91 5.50
C LYS A 294 3.34 16.26 6.13
N PHE A 295 3.68 17.53 6.09
CA PHE A 295 4.90 18.11 6.63
C PHE A 295 4.54 19.00 7.80
N GLY A 296 5.06 18.72 8.99
CA GLY A 296 5.11 19.69 10.07
C GLY A 296 6.32 20.59 9.85
N ILE A 297 6.09 21.88 9.62
CA ILE A 297 7.13 22.84 9.25
C ILE A 297 7.29 23.88 10.36
N GLU A 298 8.53 24.15 10.76
CA GLU A 298 8.89 25.32 11.55
C GLU A 298 9.69 26.28 10.65
N HIS A 299 9.13 27.47 10.39
CA HIS A 299 9.76 28.50 9.58
C HIS A 299 10.94 29.15 10.32
N LYS A 300 11.76 29.88 9.57
CA LYS A 300 12.93 30.61 10.13
C LYS A 300 12.57 31.60 11.24
N ASP A 301 11.37 32.17 11.20
CA ASP A 301 10.83 33.10 12.20
C ASP A 301 10.18 32.40 13.40
N GLY A 302 10.18 31.06 13.43
CA GLY A 302 9.57 30.23 14.48
C GLY A 302 8.09 29.94 14.28
N ARG A 303 7.43 30.51 13.25
CA ARG A 303 6.04 30.17 12.91
C ARG A 303 5.96 28.70 12.53
N LYS A 304 4.90 28.02 12.97
CA LYS A 304 4.63 26.61 12.63
C LYS A 304 3.48 26.51 11.65
N GLU A 305 3.57 25.57 10.73
CA GLU A 305 2.46 25.19 9.86
C GLU A 305 2.48 23.68 9.58
N THR A 306 1.34 23.14 9.17
CA THR A 306 1.26 21.83 8.53
C THR A 306 0.94 22.02 7.06
N ARG A 307 1.79 21.51 6.18
CA ARG A 307 1.56 21.50 4.73
C ARG A 307 1.20 20.10 4.29
N ALA A 308 0.14 19.96 3.51
CA ALA A 308 -0.21 18.74 2.80
C ALA A 308 0.18 18.85 1.33
N SER A 309 0.72 17.80 0.74
CA SER A 309 0.89 17.65 -0.71
C SER A 309 0.09 16.41 -1.12
N THR A 310 -0.89 16.54 -2.02
CA THR A 310 -1.86 15.47 -2.29
C THR A 310 -2.04 15.20 -3.78
N LEU A 311 -1.97 13.93 -4.18
CA LEU A 311 -2.41 13.42 -5.47
C LEU A 311 -3.63 12.52 -5.26
N VAL A 312 -4.71 12.82 -5.97
CA VAL A 312 -5.93 12.00 -6.02
C VAL A 312 -6.24 11.76 -7.48
N GLU A 313 -6.21 10.51 -7.93
CA GLU A 313 -6.46 10.17 -9.32
C GLU A 313 -7.34 8.92 -9.44
N TYR A 314 -8.38 9.03 -10.28
CA TYR A 314 -9.27 7.93 -10.62
C TYR A 314 -8.88 7.34 -11.96
N GLY A 315 -8.98 6.02 -12.10
CA GLY A 315 -8.80 5.35 -13.39
C GLY A 315 -9.85 5.75 -14.41
N ASP A 316 -9.48 5.72 -15.69
CA ASP A 316 -10.41 5.87 -16.80
C ASP A 316 -10.96 4.50 -17.21
N PRO A 317 -12.28 4.23 -17.10
CA PRO A 317 -12.88 2.97 -17.55
C PRO A 317 -12.63 2.61 -19.01
N LYS A 318 -12.29 3.59 -19.85
CA LYS A 318 -11.97 3.42 -21.28
C LYS A 318 -10.48 3.57 -21.57
N GLY A 319 -9.66 3.78 -20.56
CA GLY A 319 -8.24 4.07 -20.67
C GLY A 319 -7.42 3.27 -19.67
N TYR A 320 -6.46 3.94 -19.04
CA TYR A 320 -5.60 3.33 -18.03
C TYR A 320 -6.24 3.45 -16.64
N SER A 321 -6.03 2.44 -15.80
CA SER A 321 -6.22 2.56 -14.36
C SER A 321 -5.26 3.62 -13.80
N ALA A 322 -5.64 4.28 -12.70
CA ALA A 322 -4.79 5.25 -12.02
C ALA A 322 -3.47 4.60 -11.60
N MET A 323 -3.52 3.37 -11.07
CA MET A 323 -2.33 2.60 -10.70
C MET A 323 -1.40 2.35 -11.89
N ALA A 324 -1.94 1.89 -13.03
CA ALA A 324 -1.12 1.61 -14.21
C ALA A 324 -0.49 2.89 -14.78
N LYS A 325 -1.26 3.98 -14.85
CA LYS A 325 -0.77 5.28 -15.32
C LYS A 325 0.32 5.82 -14.39
N LEU A 326 0.08 5.87 -13.09
CA LEU A 326 0.98 6.49 -12.11
C LEU A 326 2.23 5.66 -11.79
N VAL A 327 2.27 4.39 -12.20
CA VAL A 327 3.49 3.57 -12.16
C VAL A 327 4.20 3.58 -13.51
N GLY A 328 3.45 3.41 -14.60
CA GLY A 328 3.99 3.25 -15.94
C GLY A 328 4.52 4.55 -16.56
N VAL A 329 3.82 5.66 -16.37
CA VAL A 329 4.21 6.95 -16.96
C VAL A 329 5.51 7.50 -16.35
N PRO A 330 5.70 7.56 -15.01
CA PRO A 330 6.99 7.97 -14.44
C PRO A 330 8.14 7.08 -14.91
N CYS A 331 7.92 5.78 -14.99
CA CYS A 331 8.91 4.84 -15.51
C CYS A 331 9.25 5.15 -16.98
N ALA A 332 8.25 5.34 -17.84
CA ALA A 332 8.47 5.64 -19.26
C ALA A 332 9.22 6.97 -19.48
N ILE A 333 8.89 8.02 -18.70
CA ILE A 333 9.61 9.29 -18.75
C ILE A 333 11.06 9.09 -18.31
N ALA A 334 11.29 8.37 -17.20
CA ALA A 334 12.63 8.07 -16.71
C ALA A 334 13.46 7.28 -17.75
N VAL A 335 12.84 6.30 -18.44
CA VAL A 335 13.48 5.57 -19.55
C VAL A 335 13.93 6.55 -20.63
N GLN A 336 13.02 7.41 -21.10
CA GLN A 336 13.32 8.37 -22.16
C GLN A 336 14.44 9.32 -21.76
N MET A 337 14.43 9.83 -20.52
CA MET A 337 15.46 10.74 -20.03
C MET A 337 16.85 10.09 -19.92
N VAL A 338 16.93 8.81 -19.55
CA VAL A 338 18.20 8.05 -19.58
C VAL A 338 18.69 7.84 -21.01
N LEU A 339 17.79 7.47 -21.94
CA LEU A 339 18.12 7.27 -23.35
C LEU A 339 18.58 8.57 -24.04
N ASP A 340 17.96 9.69 -23.70
CA ASP A 340 18.30 11.02 -24.22
C ASP A 340 19.56 11.62 -23.56
N GLY A 341 20.14 10.94 -22.56
CA GLY A 341 21.30 11.41 -21.80
C GLY A 341 21.00 12.59 -20.86
N ARG A 342 19.72 12.88 -20.60
CA ARG A 342 19.29 13.89 -19.62
C ARG A 342 19.44 13.41 -18.18
N ILE A 343 19.42 12.09 -17.98
CA ILE A 343 19.91 11.43 -16.77
C ILE A 343 21.13 10.60 -17.17
N SER A 344 22.32 11.11 -16.88
CA SER A 344 23.59 10.53 -17.32
C SER A 344 24.45 9.97 -16.19
N GLU A 345 24.09 10.20 -14.93
CA GLU A 345 24.80 9.67 -13.77
C GLU A 345 24.86 8.14 -13.82
N LYS A 346 25.99 7.57 -13.39
CA LYS A 346 26.26 6.12 -13.44
C LYS A 346 26.18 5.53 -12.04
N GLY A 347 25.77 4.27 -11.96
CA GLY A 347 25.52 3.58 -10.69
C GLY A 347 24.06 3.25 -10.45
N ILE A 348 23.75 2.95 -9.19
CA ILE A 348 22.40 2.63 -8.69
C ILE A 348 21.77 3.90 -8.13
N LEU A 349 20.75 4.40 -8.81
CA LEU A 349 20.17 5.72 -8.56
C LEU A 349 18.71 5.61 -8.10
N ALA A 350 18.26 6.63 -7.38
CA ALA A 350 16.86 6.88 -7.04
C ALA A 350 16.65 8.41 -6.97
N PRO A 351 15.45 8.93 -7.29
CA PRO A 351 15.20 10.38 -7.35
C PRO A 351 15.05 11.00 -5.95
N MET A 352 16.16 11.03 -5.20
CA MET A 352 16.20 11.43 -3.78
C MET A 352 16.67 12.87 -3.54
N ASP A 353 17.02 13.60 -4.59
CA ASP A 353 17.41 15.01 -4.55
C ASP A 353 16.71 15.81 -5.66
N GLU A 354 16.75 17.14 -5.56
CA GLU A 354 16.07 18.01 -6.50
C GLU A 354 16.68 18.00 -7.90
N GLU A 355 17.96 17.66 -8.06
CA GLU A 355 18.63 17.62 -9.37
C GLU A 355 18.02 16.52 -10.23
N LEU A 356 17.81 15.33 -9.65
CA LEU A 356 17.18 14.22 -10.35
C LEU A 356 15.65 14.30 -10.33
N ALA A 357 15.05 14.80 -9.24
CA ALA A 357 13.59 14.82 -9.08
C ALA A 357 12.90 15.92 -9.89
N ALA A 358 13.47 17.12 -10.00
CA ALA A 358 12.83 18.25 -10.68
C ALA A 358 12.48 17.98 -12.15
N PRO A 359 13.40 17.49 -13.01
CA PRO A 359 13.08 17.30 -14.42
C PRO A 359 12.06 16.17 -14.65
N LEU A 360 12.07 15.12 -13.82
CA LEU A 360 11.03 14.07 -13.84
C LEU A 360 9.65 14.66 -13.50
N ARG A 361 9.59 15.46 -12.43
CA ARG A 361 8.38 16.10 -11.94
C ARG A 361 7.81 17.11 -12.95
N GLU A 362 8.67 17.90 -13.61
CA GLU A 362 8.26 18.85 -14.65
C GLU A 362 7.67 18.15 -15.87
N GLU A 363 8.24 17.04 -16.32
CA GLU A 363 7.68 16.27 -17.43
C GLU A 363 6.36 15.58 -17.09
N LEU A 364 6.25 14.99 -15.91
CA LEU A 364 5.02 14.39 -15.42
C LEU A 364 3.89 15.42 -15.39
N LYS A 365 4.17 16.60 -14.87
CA LYS A 365 3.19 17.70 -14.82
C LYS A 365 2.84 18.21 -16.21
N SER A 366 3.84 18.62 -16.99
CA SER A 366 3.60 19.32 -18.27
C SER A 366 2.99 18.43 -19.35
N LYS A 367 3.36 17.15 -19.43
CA LYS A 367 2.90 16.23 -20.48
C LYS A 367 1.68 15.41 -20.08
N TRP A 368 1.52 15.11 -18.78
CA TRP A 368 0.51 14.16 -18.30
C TRP A 368 -0.43 14.71 -17.24
N GLY A 369 -0.22 15.95 -16.77
CA GLY A 369 -0.99 16.55 -15.69
C GLY A 369 -0.83 15.82 -14.35
N ILE A 370 0.22 15.01 -14.19
CA ILE A 370 0.47 14.24 -12.96
C ILE A 370 1.20 15.15 -11.99
N GLU A 371 0.52 15.58 -10.92
CA GLU A 371 1.11 16.37 -9.86
C GLU A 371 0.47 16.15 -8.48
N MET A 372 1.22 16.42 -7.42
CA MET A 372 0.67 16.57 -6.06
C MET A 372 0.43 18.05 -5.76
N LEU A 373 -0.79 18.38 -5.35
CA LEU A 373 -1.21 19.74 -5.02
C LEU A 373 -0.90 20.06 -3.56
N GLU A 374 -0.23 21.18 -3.33
CA GLU A 374 0.17 21.63 -1.99
C GLU A 374 -0.86 22.58 -1.36
N LYS A 375 -1.14 22.39 -0.07
CA LYS A 375 -2.03 23.23 0.72
C LYS A 375 -1.57 23.30 2.17
N THR A 376 -1.57 24.48 2.77
CA THR A 376 -1.42 24.63 4.23
C THR A 376 -2.73 24.26 4.92
N VAL A 377 -2.67 23.34 5.88
CA VAL A 377 -3.84 22.74 6.55
C VAL A 377 -3.91 23.01 8.05
N ALA A 378 -2.85 23.54 8.66
CA ALA A 378 -2.83 24.04 10.03
C ALA A 378 -1.71 25.07 10.22
#